data_AF-A0A6F8T2T8-F1
#
_entry.id   AF-A0A6F8T2T8-F1
#
_cell.length_a   1.000
_cell.length_b   1.000
_cell.length_c   1.000
_cell.angle_alpha   90.00
_cell.angle_beta   90.00
_cell.angle_gamma   90.00
#
_symmetry.space_group_name_H-M   'P 1'
#
loop_
_entity.id
_entity.type
_entity.pdbx_description
1 polymer ?
#
loop_
_entity_poly.entity_id
_entity_poly.type
_entity_poly.pdbx_seq_one_letter_code
_entity_poly.pdbx_strand_id
1 'polypeptide(L)'
;MIKRITLLIKPFFIQYPDFICLPILFFILKHSFLQPYGLYANYNSIGFNFFQILDLILKSFLTSFYVPIVHALTTAVRLPILTIAVFYLVMHILKKMGVSSMLEKSNERSWREIKTVLIMGLVLFFLAVFPYCVVGKLPQNLSWDSRSQILIPLGMSFLIYYLVMMSAKINKRIPVLAVPLLISSFIVQALHTYYLYDLDWFYQQSLSEQFKQSKIIRENSTFIVQDNLEMDIWVNKRGLSFYEVNGLLKQALKDDSRLVVHDIHSINDFAQYKEYPQYNFSKWINKPPVYLAFSKNENYTFSWNKKFLLFFYSIFDRKAFEKNVAYLTEITSTPGRDGF
;
A
#
# COMPACT_ATOMS: atom_id res chain seq x y z
N MET A 1 32.27 6.95 -21.18
CA MET A 1 31.12 6.40 -20.41
C MET A 1 30.77 4.99 -20.86
N ILE A 2 30.42 4.76 -22.13
CA ILE A 2 30.04 3.43 -22.67
C ILE A 2 31.11 2.36 -22.41
N LYS A 3 32.39 2.62 -22.72
CA LYS A 3 33.51 1.70 -22.41
C LYS A 3 33.64 1.36 -20.91
N ARG A 4 33.31 2.27 -20.00
CA ARG A 4 33.34 2.01 -18.55
C ARG A 4 32.13 1.18 -18.11
N ILE A 5 30.96 1.42 -18.71
CA ILE A 5 29.76 0.62 -18.45
C ILE A 5 29.97 -0.81 -18.93
N THR A 6 30.49 -1.03 -20.15
CA THR A 6 30.77 -2.40 -20.64
C THR A 6 31.82 -3.13 -19.80
N LEU A 7 32.81 -2.41 -19.25
CA LEU A 7 33.80 -2.97 -18.33
C LEU A 7 33.20 -3.40 -16.98
N LEU A 8 32.10 -2.79 -16.54
CA LEU A 8 31.39 -3.16 -15.31
C LEU A 8 30.34 -4.25 -15.54
N ILE A 9 29.72 -4.24 -16.72
CA ILE A 9 28.69 -5.21 -17.10
C ILE A 9 29.30 -6.61 -17.23
N LYS A 10 30.40 -6.78 -17.97
CA LYS A 10 30.95 -8.11 -18.23
C LYS A 10 31.30 -8.89 -16.94
N PRO A 11 31.99 -8.30 -15.94
CA PRO A 11 32.21 -8.96 -14.66
C PRO A 11 30.92 -9.30 -13.93
N PHE A 12 29.91 -8.42 -13.95
CA PHE A 12 28.63 -8.68 -13.30
C PHE A 12 27.95 -9.94 -13.86
N PHE A 13 27.92 -10.11 -15.18
CA PHE A 13 27.35 -11.29 -15.83
C PHE A 13 28.09 -12.59 -15.49
N ILE A 14 29.42 -12.51 -15.29
CA ILE A 14 30.25 -13.67 -14.93
C ILE A 14 30.11 -14.00 -13.44
N GLN A 15 30.08 -12.97 -12.60
CA GLN A 15 30.07 -13.11 -11.14
C GLN A 15 28.68 -13.45 -10.60
N TYR A 16 27.62 -13.01 -11.27
CA TYR A 16 26.23 -13.19 -10.83
C TYR A 16 25.33 -13.75 -11.95
N PRO A 17 25.64 -14.96 -12.46
CA PRO A 17 24.79 -15.60 -13.47
C PRO A 17 23.38 -15.88 -12.95
N ASP A 18 23.22 -16.07 -11.64
CA ASP A 18 21.95 -16.27 -10.95
C ASP A 18 20.97 -15.11 -11.16
N PHE A 19 21.41 -13.84 -11.12
CA PHE A 19 20.51 -12.71 -11.37
C PHE A 19 19.91 -12.68 -12.79
N ILE A 20 20.53 -13.37 -13.75
CA ILE A 20 20.04 -13.49 -15.12
C ILE A 20 19.22 -14.77 -15.30
N CYS A 21 19.71 -15.88 -14.74
CA CYS A 21 19.05 -17.18 -14.86
C CYS A 21 17.76 -17.24 -14.03
N LEU A 22 17.70 -16.62 -12.86
CA LEU A 22 16.54 -16.71 -11.96
C LEU A 22 15.24 -16.16 -12.56
N PRO A 23 15.20 -14.95 -13.19
CA PRO A 23 13.99 -14.47 -13.85
C PRO A 23 13.49 -15.41 -14.95
N ILE A 24 14.40 -16.01 -15.72
CA ILE A 24 14.07 -16.96 -16.80
C ILE A 24 13.54 -18.27 -16.21
N LEU A 25 14.22 -18.82 -15.20
CA LEU A 25 13.79 -20.03 -14.50
C LEU A 25 12.42 -19.82 -13.84
N PHE A 26 12.24 -18.69 -13.16
CA PHE A 26 10.96 -18.31 -12.57
C PHE A 26 9.87 -18.17 -13.62
N PHE A 27 10.16 -17.57 -14.78
CA PHE A 27 9.22 -17.49 -15.89
C PHE A 27 8.79 -18.89 -16.37
N ILE A 28 9.74 -19.81 -16.56
CA ILE A 28 9.47 -21.19 -16.98
C ILE A 28 8.62 -21.91 -15.91
N LEU A 29 9.01 -21.85 -14.64
CA LEU A 29 8.26 -22.49 -13.55
C LEU A 29 6.85 -21.92 -13.44
N LYS A 30 6.71 -20.59 -13.54
CA LYS A 30 5.42 -19.91 -13.47
C LYS A 30 4.47 -20.36 -14.58
N HIS A 31 4.96 -20.47 -15.81
CA HIS A 31 4.13 -20.87 -16.95
C HIS A 31 3.91 -22.39 -17.04
N SER A 32 4.80 -23.21 -16.47
CA SER A 32 4.66 -24.66 -16.51
C SER A 32 3.81 -25.19 -15.35
N PHE A 33 3.95 -24.62 -14.15
CA PHE A 33 3.37 -25.16 -12.92
C PHE A 33 2.43 -24.20 -12.17
N LEU A 34 2.52 -22.89 -12.39
CA LEU A 34 1.77 -21.87 -11.64
C LEU A 34 0.83 -21.07 -12.54
N GLN A 35 0.23 -21.73 -13.52
CA GLN A 35 -0.76 -21.08 -14.38
C GLN A 35 -1.97 -20.62 -13.54
N PRO A 36 -2.45 -19.38 -13.73
CA PRO A 36 -3.67 -18.93 -13.07
C PRO A 36 -4.86 -19.83 -13.45
N TYR A 37 -5.69 -20.17 -12.48
CA TYR A 37 -6.88 -21.01 -12.67
C TYR A 37 -8.12 -20.33 -12.07
N GLY A 38 -9.30 -20.86 -12.40
CA GLY A 38 -10.59 -20.36 -11.92
C GLY A 38 -10.80 -18.88 -12.25
N LEU A 39 -11.17 -18.09 -11.24
CA LEU A 39 -11.45 -16.66 -11.35
C LEU A 39 -10.28 -15.82 -11.88
N TYR A 40 -9.06 -16.31 -11.77
CA TYR A 40 -7.85 -15.58 -12.15
C TYR A 40 -7.27 -16.03 -13.50
N ALA A 41 -7.92 -16.96 -14.22
CA ALA A 41 -7.41 -17.49 -15.49
C ALA A 41 -7.04 -16.37 -16.50
N ASN A 42 -7.88 -15.34 -16.57
CA ASN A 42 -7.67 -14.18 -17.47
C ASN A 42 -7.01 -12.98 -16.78
N TYR A 43 -6.53 -13.12 -15.55
CA TYR A 43 -6.05 -11.99 -14.74
C TYR A 43 -4.84 -11.25 -15.36
N ASN A 44 -4.03 -11.93 -16.17
CA ASN A 44 -2.89 -11.36 -16.88
C ASN A 44 -3.02 -11.49 -18.41
N SER A 45 -4.24 -11.58 -18.93
CA SER A 45 -4.45 -11.58 -20.38
C SER A 45 -3.95 -10.27 -20.98
N ILE A 46 -3.16 -10.38 -22.05
CA ILE A 46 -2.62 -9.22 -22.74
C ILE A 46 -3.68 -8.66 -23.69
N GLY A 47 -4.00 -7.38 -23.53
CA GLY A 47 -4.87 -6.64 -24.44
C GLY A 47 -4.05 -5.61 -25.21
N PHE A 48 -3.90 -5.77 -26.52
CA PHE A 48 -3.16 -4.80 -27.35
C PHE A 48 -4.09 -3.69 -27.85
N ASN A 49 -4.24 -2.64 -27.05
CA ASN A 49 -4.75 -1.35 -27.50
C ASN A 49 -3.68 -0.28 -27.27
N PHE A 50 -3.00 0.13 -28.35
CA PHE A 50 -1.85 1.04 -28.27
C PHE A 50 -2.18 2.36 -27.55
N PHE A 51 -3.31 2.98 -27.88
CA PHE A 51 -3.72 4.26 -27.27
C PHE A 51 -4.04 4.11 -25.78
N GLN A 52 -4.69 3.01 -25.41
CA GLN A 52 -4.95 2.70 -24.00
C GLN A 52 -3.65 2.46 -23.22
N ILE A 53 -2.71 1.71 -23.79
CA ILE A 53 -1.41 1.45 -23.16
C ILE A 53 -0.64 2.77 -22.97
N LEU A 54 -0.64 3.64 -23.98
CA LEU A 54 0.01 4.95 -23.89
C LEU A 54 -0.62 5.83 -22.80
N ASP A 55 -1.95 5.90 -22.74
CA ASP A 55 -2.68 6.62 -21.70
C ASP A 55 -2.36 6.09 -20.29
N LEU A 56 -2.33 4.76 -20.11
CA LEU A 56 -1.96 4.12 -18.85
C LEU A 56 -0.52 4.45 -18.44
N ILE A 57 0.44 4.48 -19.38
CA ILE A 57 1.84 4.84 -19.10
C ILE A 57 1.94 6.30 -18.64
N LEU A 58 1.23 7.22 -19.31
CA LEU A 58 1.21 8.63 -18.93
C LEU A 58 0.56 8.84 -17.55
N LYS A 59 -0.57 8.17 -17.29
CA LYS A 59 -1.21 8.15 -15.97
C LYS A 59 -0.33 7.51 -14.90
N SER A 60 0.46 6.50 -15.24
CA SER A 60 1.44 5.87 -14.34
C SER A 60 2.49 6.87 -13.87
N PHE A 61 2.91 7.78 -14.76
CA PHE A 61 3.84 8.84 -14.38
C PHE A 61 3.21 9.76 -13.34
N LEU A 62 1.98 10.22 -13.55
CA LEU A 62 1.28 11.07 -12.57
C LEU A 62 1.09 10.38 -11.21
N THR A 63 0.55 9.15 -11.23
CA THR A 63 0.22 8.38 -10.03
C THR A 63 1.46 7.90 -9.27
N SER A 64 2.58 7.63 -9.95
CA SER A 64 3.79 7.08 -9.32
C SER A 64 4.93 8.09 -9.14
N PHE A 65 4.87 9.27 -9.79
CA PHE A 65 5.86 10.34 -9.61
C PHE A 65 5.29 11.48 -8.77
N TYR A 66 4.23 12.12 -9.29
CA TYR A 66 3.73 13.38 -8.76
C TYR A 66 2.97 13.17 -7.45
N VAL A 67 2.03 12.23 -7.43
CA VAL A 67 1.17 11.97 -6.25
C VAL A 67 1.99 11.63 -4.99
N PRO A 68 2.99 10.72 -5.01
CA PRO A 68 3.80 10.42 -3.82
C PRO A 68 4.56 11.64 -3.28
N ILE A 69 5.11 12.48 -4.16
CA ILE A 69 5.84 13.69 -3.75
C ILE A 69 4.89 14.68 -3.10
N VAL A 70 3.73 14.95 -3.71
CA VAL A 70 2.73 15.87 -3.15
C VAL A 70 2.19 15.37 -1.82
N HIS A 71 1.92 14.07 -1.69
CA HIS A 71 1.48 13.47 -0.44
C HIS A 71 2.55 13.62 0.65
N ALA A 72 3.81 13.32 0.33
CA ALA A 72 4.91 13.46 1.28
C ALA A 72 5.09 14.91 1.76
N LEU A 73 5.06 15.88 0.85
CA LEU A 73 5.17 17.30 1.19
C LEU A 73 3.95 17.80 1.98
N THR A 74 2.74 17.37 1.61
CA THR A 74 1.51 17.74 2.32
C THR A 74 1.52 17.21 3.75
N THR A 75 1.93 15.95 3.95
CA THR A 75 2.08 15.38 5.30
C THR A 75 3.17 16.08 6.08
N ALA A 76 4.29 16.44 5.44
CA ALA A 76 5.35 17.19 6.07
C ALA A 76 4.87 18.56 6.60
N VAL A 77 4.02 19.25 5.84
CA VAL A 77 3.37 20.51 6.26
C VAL A 77 2.35 20.29 7.38
N ARG A 78 1.59 19.19 7.35
CA ARG A 78 0.61 18.85 8.40
C ARG A 78 1.27 18.48 9.73
N LEU A 79 2.49 17.94 9.70
CA LEU A 79 3.24 17.49 10.88
C LEU A 79 4.56 18.27 11.04
N PRO A 80 4.52 19.61 11.20
CA PRO A 80 5.71 20.45 11.05
C PRO A 80 6.78 20.18 12.11
N ILE A 81 6.39 19.90 13.36
CA ILE A 81 7.35 19.61 14.45
C ILE A 81 8.15 18.35 14.14
N LEU A 82 7.47 17.27 13.74
CA LEU A 82 8.12 16.01 13.38
C LEU A 82 9.01 16.19 12.14
N THR A 83 8.53 16.92 11.13
CA THR A 83 9.31 17.24 9.92
C THR A 83 10.58 17.99 10.25
N ILE A 84 10.52 19.03 11.09
CA ILE A 84 11.68 19.81 11.50
C ILE A 84 12.68 18.93 12.24
N ALA A 85 12.21 18.10 13.18
CA ALA A 85 13.07 17.18 13.94
C ALA A 85 13.79 16.18 13.02
N VAL A 86 13.05 15.52 12.12
CA VAL A 86 13.63 14.57 11.14
C VAL A 86 14.57 15.28 10.17
N PHE A 87 14.23 16.50 9.73
CA PHE A 87 15.07 17.30 8.84
C PHE A 87 16.42 17.63 9.47
N TYR A 88 16.45 18.09 10.73
CA TYR A 88 17.71 18.33 11.44
C TYR A 88 18.54 17.06 11.61
N LEU A 89 17.90 15.92 11.91
CA LEU A 89 18.58 14.64 12.02
C LEU A 89 19.20 14.21 10.67
N VAL A 90 18.43 14.26 9.59
CA VAL A 90 18.90 13.92 8.23
C VAL A 90 20.03 14.85 7.81
N MET A 91 19.88 16.16 8.02
CA MET A 91 20.94 17.16 7.76
C MET A 91 22.22 16.83 8.53
N HIS A 92 22.11 16.48 9.82
CA HIS A 92 23.26 16.11 10.65
C HIS A 92 23.97 14.86 10.12
N ILE A 93 23.22 13.81 9.78
CA ILE A 93 23.74 12.56 9.22
C ILE A 93 24.44 12.83 7.88
N LEU A 94 23.80 13.54 6.95
CA LEU A 94 24.37 13.84 5.64
C LEU A 94 25.61 14.72 5.72
N LYS A 95 25.66 15.66 6.67
CA LYS A 95 26.86 16.45 6.94
C LYS A 95 27.99 15.58 7.45
N LYS A 96 27.73 14.67 8.40
CA LYS A 96 28.72 13.73 8.95
C LYS A 96 29.27 12.77 7.89
N MET A 97 28.44 12.34 6.94
CA MET A 97 28.84 11.51 5.80
C MET A 97 29.59 12.29 4.70
N GLY A 98 29.77 13.60 4.84
CA GLY A 98 30.40 14.44 3.81
C GLY A 98 29.56 14.64 2.55
N VAL A 99 28.29 14.23 2.55
CA VAL A 99 27.39 14.31 1.38
C VAL A 99 27.15 15.76 0.97
N SER A 100 27.07 16.70 1.92
CA SER A 100 26.95 18.14 1.61
C SER A 100 28.08 18.62 0.71
N SER A 101 29.33 18.20 1.00
CA SER A 101 30.49 18.55 0.17
C SER A 101 30.44 17.89 -1.22
N MET A 102 29.90 16.67 -1.32
CA MET A 102 29.71 15.98 -2.60
C MET A 102 28.63 16.66 -3.44
N LEU A 103 27.54 17.11 -2.81
CA LEU A 103 26.46 17.85 -3.47
C LEU A 103 26.94 19.24 -3.95
N GLU A 104 27.80 19.92 -3.21
CA GLU A 104 28.39 21.19 -3.65
C GLU A 104 29.34 21.01 -4.85
N LYS A 105 30.14 19.95 -4.85
CA LYS A 105 31.03 19.56 -5.96
C LYS A 105 30.28 19.04 -7.19
N SER A 106 29.03 18.61 -7.03
CA SER A 106 28.21 18.09 -8.13
C SER A 106 27.99 19.09 -9.29
N ASN A 107 28.22 20.39 -9.06
CA ASN A 107 28.19 21.40 -10.11
C ASN A 107 29.23 21.14 -11.21
N GLU A 108 30.25 20.33 -10.94
CA GLU A 108 31.26 19.94 -11.94
C GLU A 108 30.74 18.90 -12.93
N ARG A 109 29.62 18.21 -12.65
CA ARG A 109 29.02 17.24 -13.57
C ARG A 109 28.58 17.90 -14.87
N SER A 110 28.83 17.26 -16.00
CA SER A 110 28.45 17.83 -17.29
C SER A 110 26.93 17.73 -17.52
N TRP A 111 26.36 18.66 -18.29
CA TRP A 111 24.94 18.58 -18.73
C TRP A 111 24.63 17.27 -19.46
N ARG A 112 25.62 16.73 -20.18
CA ARG A 112 25.50 15.45 -20.89
C ARG A 112 25.30 14.29 -19.92
N GLU A 113 26.04 14.25 -18.81
CA GLU A 113 25.91 13.20 -17.79
C GLU A 113 24.53 13.26 -17.11
N ILE A 114 24.08 14.45 -16.72
CA ILE A 114 22.75 14.63 -16.10
C ILE A 114 21.65 14.16 -17.05
N LYS A 115 21.68 14.59 -18.32
CA LYS A 115 20.71 14.14 -19.34
C LYS A 115 20.74 12.64 -19.55
N THR A 116 21.94 12.03 -19.59
CA THR A 116 22.09 10.59 -19.80
C THR A 116 21.42 9.80 -18.68
N VAL A 117 21.62 10.21 -17.42
CA VAL A 117 21.02 9.52 -16.28
C VAL A 117 19.51 9.78 -16.17
N LEU A 118 19.03 10.97 -16.55
CA LEU A 118 17.59 11.23 -16.65
C LEU A 118 16.91 10.33 -17.69
N ILE A 119 17.51 10.19 -18.88
CA ILE A 119 17.02 9.27 -19.91
C ILE A 119 17.03 7.83 -19.40
N MET A 120 18.09 7.41 -18.71
CA MET A 120 18.15 6.08 -18.09
C MET A 120 17.03 5.90 -17.06
N GLY A 121 16.73 6.91 -16.23
CA GLY A 121 15.61 6.88 -15.29
C GLY A 121 14.26 6.72 -15.98
N LEU A 122 14.04 7.42 -17.11
CA LEU A 122 12.82 7.28 -17.93
C LEU A 122 12.70 5.88 -18.54
N VAL A 123 13.80 5.31 -19.04
CA VAL A 123 13.82 3.95 -19.58
C VAL A 123 13.52 2.93 -18.48
N LEU A 124 14.14 3.04 -17.31
CA LEU A 124 13.87 2.16 -16.17
C LEU A 124 12.42 2.29 -15.68
N PHE A 125 11.87 3.51 -15.65
CA PHE A 125 10.46 3.74 -15.35
C PHE A 125 9.57 3.04 -16.37
N PHE A 126 9.82 3.23 -17.67
CA PHE A 126 9.05 2.58 -18.74
C PHE A 126 9.07 1.06 -18.61
N LEU A 127 10.26 0.46 -18.42
CA LEU A 127 10.42 -0.98 -18.22
C LEU A 127 9.67 -1.49 -16.98
N ALA A 128 9.56 -0.68 -15.93
CA ALA A 128 8.84 -1.03 -14.72
C ALA A 128 7.31 -1.00 -14.91
N VAL A 129 6.77 0.00 -15.62
CA VAL A 129 5.30 0.18 -15.76
C VAL A 129 4.70 -0.59 -16.92
N PHE A 130 5.48 -0.84 -17.98
CA PHE A 130 4.99 -1.44 -19.22
C PHE A 130 4.28 -2.80 -19.01
N PRO A 131 4.83 -3.76 -18.24
CA PRO A 131 4.17 -5.05 -18.02
C PRO A 131 2.76 -4.93 -17.41
N TYR A 132 2.53 -3.92 -16.59
CA TYR A 132 1.21 -3.67 -15.97
C TYR A 132 0.26 -3.00 -16.96
N CYS A 133 0.75 -2.00 -17.71
CA CYS A 133 -0.08 -1.26 -18.67
C CYS A 133 -0.58 -2.16 -19.82
N VAL A 134 0.23 -3.12 -20.26
CA VAL A 134 -0.11 -4.07 -21.35
C VAL A 134 -1.20 -5.08 -20.93
N VAL A 135 -1.36 -5.33 -19.63
CA VAL A 135 -2.48 -6.12 -19.09
C VAL A 135 -3.62 -5.25 -18.56
N GLY A 136 -3.65 -3.97 -18.96
CA GLY A 136 -4.71 -3.02 -18.61
C GLY A 136 -4.70 -2.53 -17.15
N LYS A 137 -3.59 -2.72 -16.42
CA LYS A 137 -3.46 -2.32 -15.02
C LYS A 137 -2.71 -1.01 -14.89
N LEU A 138 -3.27 -0.09 -14.11
CA LEU A 138 -2.63 1.16 -13.74
C LEU A 138 -1.85 0.97 -12.42
N PRO A 139 -0.51 1.14 -12.40
CA PRO A 139 0.24 1.25 -11.16
C PRO A 139 -0.23 2.45 -10.33
N GLN A 140 -0.81 2.19 -9.16
CA GLN A 140 -1.36 3.22 -8.29
C GLN A 140 -1.03 2.96 -6.82
N ASN A 141 -0.91 4.01 -6.00
CA ASN A 141 -0.47 3.89 -4.60
C ASN A 141 -1.58 3.43 -3.63
N LEU A 142 -2.72 2.97 -4.14
CA LEU A 142 -3.91 2.67 -3.32
C LEU A 142 -4.22 1.18 -3.32
N SER A 143 -4.54 0.66 -2.14
CA SER A 143 -5.02 -0.71 -1.93
C SER A 143 -4.10 -1.77 -2.56
N TRP A 144 -4.68 -2.87 -3.02
CA TRP A 144 -4.01 -4.00 -3.66
C TRP A 144 -3.28 -3.66 -4.94
N ASP A 145 -3.60 -2.53 -5.59
CA ASP A 145 -2.97 -2.14 -6.84
C ASP A 145 -1.58 -1.52 -6.66
N SER A 146 -1.22 -1.15 -5.43
CA SER A 146 0.13 -0.73 -5.04
C SER A 146 1.21 -1.78 -5.34
N ARG A 147 0.84 -3.06 -5.42
CA ARG A 147 1.75 -4.14 -5.82
C ARG A 147 2.37 -3.93 -7.21
N SER A 148 1.68 -3.19 -8.08
CA SER A 148 2.14 -2.90 -9.43
C SER A 148 3.24 -1.83 -9.48
N GLN A 149 3.75 -1.39 -8.34
CA GLN A 149 4.75 -0.32 -8.25
C GLN A 149 6.12 -0.76 -7.76
N ILE A 150 6.36 -2.03 -7.45
CA ILE A 150 7.60 -2.51 -6.79
C ILE A 150 8.88 -2.04 -7.51
N LEU A 151 8.91 -2.06 -8.85
CA LEU A 151 10.09 -1.68 -9.63
C LEU A 151 10.14 -0.18 -10.01
N ILE A 152 9.04 0.55 -9.81
CA ILE A 152 8.93 1.95 -10.21
C ILE A 152 9.88 2.88 -9.42
N PRO A 153 10.05 2.74 -8.08
CA PRO A 153 10.92 3.60 -7.29
C PRO A 153 12.35 3.72 -7.82
N LEU A 154 12.88 2.67 -8.46
CA LEU A 154 14.24 2.71 -9.01
C LEU A 154 14.36 3.78 -10.11
N GLY A 155 13.53 3.71 -11.15
CA GLY A 155 13.53 4.71 -12.23
C GLY A 155 13.22 6.11 -11.71
N MET A 156 12.24 6.23 -10.81
CA MET A 156 11.85 7.52 -10.23
C MET A 156 12.94 8.14 -9.36
N SER A 157 13.70 7.34 -8.62
CA SER A 157 14.80 7.85 -7.78
C SER A 157 15.87 8.57 -8.61
N PHE A 158 16.22 8.03 -9.78
CA PHE A 158 17.12 8.69 -10.72
C PHE A 158 16.54 10.00 -11.24
N LEU A 159 15.25 10.00 -11.60
CA LEU A 159 14.58 11.21 -12.08
C LEU A 159 14.56 12.31 -11.02
N ILE A 160 14.04 12.01 -9.81
CA ILE A 160 13.94 12.98 -8.72
C ILE A 160 15.32 13.53 -8.37
N TYR A 161 16.30 12.64 -8.15
CA TYR A 161 17.64 13.06 -7.75
C TYR A 161 18.28 13.95 -8.83
N TYR A 162 18.29 13.54 -10.10
CA TYR A 162 18.95 14.33 -11.15
C TYR A 162 18.17 15.59 -11.53
N LEU A 163 16.85 15.65 -11.35
CA LEU A 163 16.08 16.89 -11.45
C LEU A 163 16.49 17.88 -10.35
N VAL A 164 16.67 17.41 -9.11
CA VAL A 164 17.22 18.24 -8.03
C VAL A 164 18.66 18.65 -8.35
N MET A 165 19.51 17.76 -8.89
CA MET A 165 20.87 18.12 -9.27
C MET A 165 20.94 19.14 -10.41
N MET A 166 19.96 19.21 -11.30
CA MET A 166 19.88 20.28 -12.30
C MET A 166 19.79 21.67 -11.64
N SER A 167 19.09 21.78 -10.50
CA SER A 167 19.02 23.04 -9.75
C SER A 167 20.37 23.49 -9.18
N ALA A 168 21.32 22.56 -8.98
CA ALA A 168 22.69 22.87 -8.56
C ALA A 168 23.41 23.79 -9.55
N LYS A 169 23.04 23.72 -10.83
CA LYS A 169 23.57 24.58 -11.91
C LYS A 169 23.14 26.03 -11.76
N ILE A 170 21.98 26.26 -11.15
CA ILE A 170 21.45 27.60 -10.87
C ILE A 170 22.01 28.09 -9.54
N ASN A 171 21.89 27.27 -8.49
CA ASN A 171 22.39 27.59 -7.16
C ASN A 171 22.77 26.32 -6.40
N LYS A 172 24.05 26.23 -6.00
CA LYS A 172 24.62 25.07 -5.29
C LYS A 172 23.97 24.78 -3.94
N ARG A 173 23.30 25.78 -3.32
CA ARG A 173 22.59 25.61 -2.05
C ARG A 173 21.24 24.91 -2.20
N ILE A 174 20.62 24.94 -3.39
CA ILE A 174 19.29 24.34 -3.58
C ILE A 174 19.32 22.82 -3.33
N PRO A 175 20.22 22.02 -3.95
CA PRO A 175 20.27 20.57 -3.66
C PRO A 175 20.58 20.25 -2.20
N VAL A 176 21.43 21.07 -1.55
CA VAL A 176 21.81 20.89 -0.14
C VAL A 176 20.60 21.02 0.79
N LEU A 177 19.58 21.80 0.42
CA LEU A 177 18.34 21.92 1.19
C LEU A 177 17.23 20.99 0.68
N ALA A 178 17.10 20.86 -0.64
CA ALA A 178 16.03 20.10 -1.28
C ALA A 178 16.16 18.59 -1.05
N VAL A 179 17.37 18.03 -1.12
CA VAL A 179 17.57 16.58 -0.89
C VAL A 179 17.18 16.18 0.54
N PRO A 180 17.69 16.83 1.60
CA PRO A 180 17.30 16.52 2.97
C PRO A 180 15.81 16.77 3.23
N LEU A 181 15.22 17.83 2.64
CA LEU A 181 13.79 18.11 2.77
C LEU A 181 12.94 16.99 2.17
N LEU A 182 13.28 16.52 0.96
CA LEU A 182 12.59 15.42 0.31
C LEU A 182 12.72 14.12 1.12
N ILE A 183 13.94 13.76 1.53
CA ILE A 183 14.19 12.57 2.36
C ILE A 183 13.35 12.63 3.64
N SER A 184 13.37 13.77 4.33
CA SER A 184 12.62 13.96 5.58
C SER A 184 11.12 13.87 5.35
N SER A 185 10.61 14.47 4.26
CA SER A 185 9.19 14.40 3.91
C SER A 185 8.75 12.96 3.65
N PHE A 186 9.56 12.16 2.95
CA PHE A 186 9.27 10.75 2.72
C PHE A 186 9.34 9.91 4.00
N ILE A 187 10.30 10.18 4.90
CA ILE A 187 10.36 9.52 6.21
C ILE A 187 9.11 9.84 7.03
N VAL A 188 8.72 11.11 7.12
CA VAL A 188 7.53 11.55 7.86
C VAL A 188 6.26 10.94 7.26
N GLN A 189 6.15 10.92 5.93
CA GLN A 189 5.05 10.23 5.24
C GLN A 189 5.00 8.75 5.59
N ALA A 190 6.13 8.04 5.57
CA ALA A 190 6.19 6.63 5.92
C ALA A 190 5.73 6.39 7.36
N LEU A 191 6.27 7.17 8.32
CA LEU A 191 5.87 7.08 9.74
C LEU A 191 4.37 7.33 9.93
N HIS A 192 3.83 8.36 9.26
CA HIS A 192 2.40 8.67 9.31
C HIS A 192 1.55 7.56 8.71
N THR A 193 1.97 7.00 7.57
CA THR A 193 1.28 5.86 6.94
C THR A 193 1.28 4.63 7.86
N TYR A 194 2.41 4.27 8.47
CA TYR A 194 2.46 3.15 9.44
C TYR A 194 1.53 3.38 10.63
N TYR A 195 1.56 4.59 11.21
CA TYR A 195 0.64 4.94 12.29
C TYR A 195 -0.84 4.77 11.88
N LEU A 196 -1.22 5.15 10.65
CA LEU A 196 -2.58 4.94 10.16
C LEU A 196 -2.92 3.45 9.98
N TYR A 197 -1.97 2.63 9.50
CA TYR A 197 -2.16 1.18 9.41
C TYR A 197 -2.31 0.53 10.79
N ASP A 198 -1.58 1.02 11.80
CA ASP A 198 -1.72 0.51 13.17
C ASP A 198 -3.09 0.87 13.76
N LEU A 199 -3.61 2.07 13.48
CA LEU A 199 -4.98 2.43 13.87
C LEU A 199 -6.02 1.56 13.16
N ASP A 200 -5.90 1.39 11.84
CA ASP A 200 -6.75 0.50 11.04
C ASP A 200 -6.75 -0.92 11.65
N TRP A 201 -5.57 -1.45 11.99
CA TRP A 201 -5.43 -2.73 12.66
C TRP A 201 -6.13 -2.78 14.03
N PHE A 202 -6.00 -1.74 14.87
CA PHE A 202 -6.73 -1.69 16.16
C PHE A 202 -8.25 -1.79 15.97
N TYR A 203 -8.81 -1.10 14.98
CA TYR A 203 -10.24 -1.18 14.70
C TYR A 203 -10.66 -2.57 14.17
N GLN A 204 -9.83 -3.21 13.34
CA GLN A 204 -10.07 -4.60 12.93
C GLN A 204 -10.02 -5.58 14.12
N GLN A 205 -9.10 -5.38 15.07
CA GLN A 205 -9.04 -6.17 16.29
C GLN A 205 -10.26 -5.92 17.18
N SER A 206 -10.71 -4.68 17.30
CA SER A 206 -11.94 -4.33 18.01
C SER A 206 -13.16 -5.04 17.43
N LEU A 207 -13.34 -5.01 16.11
CA LEU A 207 -14.41 -5.76 15.43
C LEU A 207 -14.33 -7.26 15.72
N SER A 208 -13.11 -7.82 15.70
CA SER A 208 -12.89 -9.24 16.01
C SER A 208 -13.31 -9.60 17.43
N GLU A 209 -13.06 -8.74 18.42
CA GLU A 209 -13.53 -8.94 19.79
C GLU A 209 -15.06 -8.80 19.90
N GLN A 210 -15.65 -7.84 19.18
CA GLN A 210 -17.11 -7.69 19.12
C GLN A 210 -17.79 -8.91 18.48
N PHE A 211 -17.18 -9.51 17.44
CA PHE A 211 -17.68 -10.74 16.83
C PHE A 211 -17.74 -11.90 17.81
N LYS A 212 -16.71 -12.07 18.65
CA LYS A 212 -16.68 -13.12 19.68
C LYS A 212 -17.81 -12.96 20.71
N GLN A 213 -18.16 -11.72 21.03
CA GLN A 213 -19.13 -11.40 22.08
C GLN A 213 -20.58 -11.38 21.56
N SER A 214 -20.78 -11.05 20.28
CA SER A 214 -22.11 -10.90 19.67
C SER A 214 -22.88 -12.21 19.56
N LYS A 215 -24.00 -12.30 20.27
CA LYS A 215 -24.94 -13.42 20.16
C LYS A 215 -25.57 -13.50 18.76
N ILE A 216 -25.93 -12.35 18.19
CA ILE A 216 -26.53 -12.24 16.85
C ILE A 216 -25.61 -12.84 15.79
N ILE A 217 -24.31 -12.54 15.86
CA ILE A 217 -23.33 -13.08 14.92
C ILE A 217 -23.17 -14.59 15.11
N ARG A 218 -23.14 -15.09 16.35
CA ARG A 218 -22.99 -16.52 16.61
C ARG A 218 -24.19 -17.34 16.11
N GLU A 219 -25.40 -16.81 16.21
CA GLU A 219 -26.64 -17.54 15.92
C GLU A 219 -27.08 -17.48 14.45
N ASN A 220 -26.53 -16.55 13.66
CA ASN A 220 -26.87 -16.36 12.25
C ASN A 220 -25.68 -16.65 11.32
N SER A 221 -25.96 -16.84 10.03
CA SER A 221 -24.93 -17.18 9.02
C SER A 221 -24.80 -16.17 7.88
N THR A 222 -25.81 -15.35 7.62
CA THR A 222 -25.79 -14.38 6.52
C THR A 222 -25.98 -12.98 7.08
N PHE A 223 -25.10 -12.06 6.72
CA PHE A 223 -25.14 -10.68 7.21
C PHE A 223 -24.98 -9.68 6.08
N ILE A 224 -25.77 -8.61 6.14
CA ILE A 224 -25.60 -7.41 5.32
C ILE A 224 -25.11 -6.30 6.24
N VAL A 225 -23.93 -5.76 5.95
CA VAL A 225 -23.24 -4.81 6.82
C VAL A 225 -23.15 -3.44 6.16
N GLN A 226 -23.70 -2.45 6.86
CA GLN A 226 -23.38 -1.05 6.63
C GLN A 226 -22.11 -0.68 7.42
N ASP A 227 -21.03 -0.35 6.71
CA ASP A 227 -19.77 0.04 7.33
C ASP A 227 -19.72 1.56 7.53
N ASN A 228 -20.14 2.04 8.71
CA ASN A 228 -20.05 3.47 9.05
C ASN A 228 -18.65 3.88 9.53
N LEU A 229 -17.67 2.97 9.49
CA LEU A 229 -16.25 3.28 9.75
C LEU A 229 -15.53 3.67 8.46
N GLU A 230 -16.15 3.43 7.30
CA GLU A 230 -15.64 3.79 5.98
C GLU A 230 -15.33 5.29 5.90
N MET A 231 -14.31 5.66 5.13
CA MET A 231 -13.80 7.03 4.94
C MET A 231 -13.13 7.70 6.16
N ASP A 232 -13.40 7.21 7.35
CA ASP A 232 -13.04 7.85 8.62
C ASP A 232 -11.90 7.15 9.35
N ILE A 233 -11.92 5.82 9.36
CA ILE A 233 -10.99 5.00 10.14
C ILE A 233 -10.04 4.24 9.25
N TRP A 234 -10.57 3.60 8.20
CA TRP A 234 -9.77 2.70 7.39
C TRP A 234 -8.68 3.47 6.63
N VAL A 235 -7.49 2.89 6.63
CA VAL A 235 -6.32 3.49 5.98
C VAL A 235 -6.63 3.74 4.50
N ASN A 236 -6.20 4.90 3.99
CA ASN A 236 -6.50 5.37 2.64
C ASN A 236 -8.00 5.54 2.33
N LYS A 237 -8.86 5.64 3.35
CA LYS A 237 -10.31 5.81 3.17
C LYS A 237 -10.95 4.68 2.37
N ARG A 238 -10.42 3.45 2.51
CA ARG A 238 -10.97 2.25 1.87
C ARG A 238 -12.19 1.73 2.62
N GLY A 239 -13.04 0.93 1.97
CA GLY A 239 -13.93 0.00 2.66
C GLY A 239 -13.20 -1.31 3.00
N LEU A 240 -13.71 -2.05 3.98
CA LEU A 240 -13.29 -3.45 4.16
C LEU A 240 -13.93 -4.30 3.06
N SER A 241 -13.13 -5.08 2.33
CA SER A 241 -13.66 -6.01 1.34
C SER A 241 -14.39 -7.17 2.03
N PHE A 242 -15.38 -7.78 1.39
CA PHE A 242 -16.15 -8.90 1.98
C PHE A 242 -15.23 -10.03 2.51
N TYR A 243 -14.16 -10.38 1.79
CA TYR A 243 -13.22 -11.43 2.19
C TYR A 243 -12.31 -11.03 3.35
N GLU A 244 -12.09 -9.73 3.57
CA GLU A 244 -11.38 -9.22 4.74
C GLU A 244 -12.26 -9.38 5.98
N VAL A 245 -13.53 -8.95 5.90
CA VAL A 245 -14.47 -9.09 7.02
C VAL A 245 -14.74 -10.56 7.36
N ASN A 246 -14.93 -11.42 6.35
CA ASN A 246 -15.07 -12.85 6.54
C ASN A 246 -13.78 -13.48 7.12
N GLY A 247 -12.61 -12.97 6.74
CA GLY A 247 -11.33 -13.36 7.35
C GLY A 247 -11.26 -13.02 8.83
N LEU A 248 -11.68 -11.82 9.22
CA LEU A 248 -11.77 -11.40 10.62
C LEU A 248 -12.76 -12.27 11.41
N LEU A 249 -13.94 -12.55 10.85
CA LEU A 249 -14.92 -13.47 11.45
C LEU A 249 -14.35 -14.87 11.66
N LYS A 250 -13.69 -15.43 10.64
CA LYS A 250 -13.06 -16.74 10.72
C LYS A 250 -11.96 -16.79 11.76
N GLN A 251 -11.14 -15.75 11.84
CA GLN A 251 -10.11 -15.64 12.87
C GLN A 251 -10.71 -15.56 14.27
N ALA A 252 -11.80 -14.82 14.45
CA ALA A 252 -12.47 -14.60 15.72
C ALA A 252 -13.23 -15.85 16.24
N LEU A 253 -14.00 -16.51 15.36
CA LEU A 253 -14.90 -17.61 15.73
C LEU A 253 -14.33 -19.01 15.43
N LYS A 254 -13.21 -19.09 14.72
CA LYS A 254 -12.55 -20.35 14.32
C LYS A 254 -13.39 -21.25 13.42
N ASP A 255 -14.35 -20.68 12.70
CA ASP A 255 -15.12 -21.35 11.65
C ASP A 255 -15.30 -20.42 10.44
N ASP A 256 -15.76 -20.96 9.32
CA ASP A 256 -16.06 -20.22 8.10
C ASP A 256 -17.50 -20.48 7.61
N SER A 257 -18.44 -20.56 8.56
CA SER A 257 -19.86 -20.81 8.27
C SER A 257 -20.69 -19.54 8.05
N ARG A 258 -20.04 -18.37 8.02
CA ARG A 258 -20.68 -17.05 7.96
C ARG A 258 -20.23 -16.28 6.73
N LEU A 259 -21.18 -15.59 6.11
CA LEU A 259 -20.96 -14.67 5.00
C LEU A 259 -21.42 -13.28 5.41
N VAL A 260 -20.51 -12.32 5.32
CA VAL A 260 -20.78 -10.88 5.39
C VAL A 260 -20.62 -10.29 4.00
N VAL A 261 -21.61 -9.49 3.61
CA VAL A 261 -21.60 -8.66 2.39
C VAL A 261 -22.06 -7.24 2.73
N HIS A 262 -21.81 -6.29 1.84
CA HIS A 262 -22.27 -4.90 2.01
C HIS A 262 -23.64 -4.62 1.38
N ASP A 263 -24.09 -5.50 0.51
CA ASP A 263 -25.28 -5.32 -0.30
C ASP A 263 -26.00 -6.67 -0.50
N ILE A 264 -27.33 -6.64 -0.58
CA ILE A 264 -28.16 -7.84 -0.70
C ILE A 264 -27.97 -8.56 -2.04
N HIS A 265 -27.78 -7.80 -3.13
CA HIS A 265 -27.58 -8.39 -4.46
C HIS A 265 -26.26 -9.15 -4.53
N SER A 266 -25.25 -8.71 -3.77
CA SER A 266 -23.94 -9.34 -3.68
C SER A 266 -23.94 -10.75 -3.06
N ILE A 267 -25.00 -11.16 -2.34
CA ILE A 267 -25.09 -12.50 -1.73
C ILE A 267 -25.01 -13.59 -2.81
N ASN A 268 -25.79 -13.43 -3.88
CA ASN A 268 -25.83 -14.41 -4.96
C ASN A 268 -24.52 -14.39 -5.77
N ASP A 269 -23.99 -13.20 -6.02
CA ASP A 269 -22.72 -13.01 -6.75
C ASP A 269 -21.53 -13.61 -6.01
N PHE A 270 -21.57 -13.66 -4.68
CA PHE A 270 -20.50 -14.27 -3.88
C PHE A 270 -20.79 -15.73 -3.51
N ALA A 271 -22.01 -16.22 -3.67
CA ALA A 271 -22.32 -17.63 -3.42
C ALA A 271 -21.47 -18.57 -4.31
N GLN A 272 -21.18 -18.18 -5.56
CA GLN A 272 -20.27 -18.92 -6.44
C GLN A 272 -18.83 -19.00 -5.90
N TYR A 273 -18.43 -18.07 -5.03
CA TYR A 273 -17.08 -18.06 -4.45
C TYR A 273 -16.94 -18.99 -3.24
N LYS A 274 -18.03 -19.62 -2.78
CA LYS A 274 -18.03 -20.57 -1.66
C LYS A 274 -17.08 -21.75 -1.88
N GLU A 275 -16.88 -22.17 -3.12
CA GLU A 275 -15.98 -23.29 -3.48
C GLU A 275 -14.49 -22.97 -3.23
N TYR A 276 -14.16 -21.71 -2.99
CA TYR A 276 -12.80 -21.21 -2.87
C TYR A 276 -12.48 -20.84 -1.40
N PRO A 277 -11.76 -21.70 -0.65
CA PRO A 277 -11.54 -21.51 0.79
C PRO A 277 -10.82 -20.20 1.15
N GLN A 278 -10.11 -19.58 0.21
CA GLN A 278 -9.39 -18.31 0.40
C GLN A 278 -10.33 -17.13 0.71
N TYR A 279 -11.62 -17.21 0.40
CA TYR A 279 -12.57 -16.14 0.72
C TYR A 279 -13.23 -16.25 2.10
N ASN A 280 -12.90 -17.29 2.88
CA ASN A 280 -13.25 -17.43 4.30
C ASN A 280 -14.74 -17.67 4.62
N PHE A 281 -15.52 -18.29 3.73
CA PHE A 281 -16.91 -18.70 4.02
C PHE A 281 -17.32 -20.05 3.39
N SER A 282 -16.39 -21.00 3.27
CA SER A 282 -16.64 -22.25 2.50
C SER A 282 -17.77 -23.13 3.06
N LYS A 283 -18.04 -23.04 4.36
CA LYS A 283 -19.12 -23.78 5.05
C LYS A 283 -20.42 -23.00 5.16
N TRP A 284 -20.49 -21.79 4.61
CA TRP A 284 -21.67 -20.94 4.70
C TRP A 284 -22.91 -21.60 4.06
N ILE A 285 -24.05 -21.42 4.71
CA ILE A 285 -25.36 -21.86 4.21
C ILE A 285 -26.24 -20.62 4.13
N ASN A 286 -26.89 -20.45 2.98
CA ASN A 286 -27.77 -19.33 2.74
C ASN A 286 -28.98 -19.38 3.68
N LYS A 287 -29.01 -18.45 4.64
CA LYS A 287 -30.14 -18.16 5.52
C LYS A 287 -30.60 -16.71 5.31
N PRO A 288 -31.83 -16.36 5.73
CA PRO A 288 -32.29 -14.97 5.71
C PRO A 288 -31.24 -14.03 6.32
N PRO A 289 -30.90 -12.92 5.65
CA PRO A 289 -29.85 -12.03 6.09
C PRO A 289 -30.25 -11.26 7.35
N VAL A 290 -29.29 -11.03 8.23
CA VAL A 290 -29.40 -10.08 9.34
C VAL A 290 -28.64 -8.81 9.00
N TYR A 291 -29.28 -7.66 9.20
CA TYR A 291 -28.68 -6.36 8.92
C TYR A 291 -27.91 -5.86 10.13
N LEU A 292 -26.66 -5.47 9.91
CA LEU A 292 -25.76 -4.96 10.93
C LEU A 292 -25.17 -3.62 10.50
N ALA A 293 -24.78 -2.80 11.47
CA ALA A 293 -23.95 -1.63 11.24
C ALA A 293 -22.66 -1.75 12.06
N PHE A 294 -21.53 -1.44 11.42
CA PHE A 294 -20.25 -1.25 12.11
C PHE A 294 -20.06 0.24 12.35
N SER A 295 -19.88 0.66 13.60
CA SER A 295 -19.73 2.07 13.97
C SER A 295 -18.65 2.27 15.02
N LYS A 296 -18.18 3.52 15.15
CA LYS A 296 -17.35 3.91 16.29
C LYS A 296 -18.20 3.81 17.55
N ASN A 297 -17.62 3.35 18.64
CA ASN A 297 -18.29 3.42 19.93
C ASN A 297 -18.25 4.88 20.43
N GLU A 298 -19.39 5.57 20.38
CA GLU A 298 -19.50 6.98 20.79
C GLU A 298 -19.22 7.18 22.28
N ASN A 299 -19.46 6.15 23.10
CA ASN A 299 -19.17 6.17 24.53
C ASN A 299 -17.67 5.98 24.84
N TYR A 300 -16.84 5.70 23.84
CA TYR A 300 -15.40 5.53 24.01
C TYR A 300 -14.61 6.63 23.30
N THR A 301 -14.22 7.66 24.06
CA THR A 301 -13.33 8.70 23.53
C THR A 301 -11.94 8.14 23.26
N PHE A 302 -11.50 8.12 22.00
CA PHE A 302 -10.20 7.57 21.60
C PHE A 302 -9.07 8.63 21.63
N SER A 303 -8.72 9.06 22.83
CA SER A 303 -7.70 10.10 23.08
C SER A 303 -6.26 9.62 22.81
N TRP A 304 -5.31 10.56 22.72
CA TRP A 304 -3.88 10.26 22.52
C TRP A 304 -3.31 9.31 23.57
N ASN A 305 -3.67 9.46 24.85
CA ASN A 305 -3.20 8.58 25.92
C ASN A 305 -3.66 7.14 25.70
N LYS A 306 -4.91 6.95 25.26
CA LYS A 306 -5.44 5.62 24.94
C LYS A 306 -4.79 5.02 23.71
N LYS A 307 -4.53 5.82 22.67
CA LYS A 307 -3.76 5.38 21.49
C LYS A 307 -2.40 4.86 21.91
N PHE A 308 -1.63 5.67 22.65
CA PHE A 308 -0.31 5.29 23.14
C PHE A 308 -0.37 4.02 24.00
N LEU A 309 -1.36 3.91 24.88
CA LEU A 309 -1.53 2.73 25.72
C LEU A 309 -1.85 1.48 24.91
N LEU A 310 -2.67 1.57 23.86
CA LEU A 310 -2.92 0.45 22.95
C LEU A 310 -1.65 0.05 22.18
N PHE A 311 -0.84 1.00 21.72
CA PHE A 311 0.47 0.72 21.13
C PHE A 311 1.41 0.01 22.11
N PHE A 312 1.43 0.45 23.36
CA PHE A 312 2.24 -0.18 24.39
C PHE A 312 1.75 -1.61 24.66
N TYR A 313 0.45 -1.80 24.88
CA TYR A 313 -0.11 -3.13 25.15
C TYR A 313 0.01 -4.08 23.95
N SER A 314 -0.11 -3.59 22.71
CA SER A 314 0.03 -4.46 21.53
C SER A 314 1.41 -5.12 21.45
N ILE A 315 2.44 -4.47 21.99
CA ILE A 315 3.81 -4.97 22.03
C ILE A 315 4.08 -5.76 23.32
N PHE A 316 3.64 -5.25 24.48
CA PHE A 316 4.10 -5.73 25.79
C PHE A 316 3.06 -6.52 26.59
N ASP A 317 1.75 -6.35 26.34
CA ASP A 317 0.68 -7.04 27.08
C ASP A 317 -0.55 -7.32 26.20
N ARG A 318 -0.55 -8.49 25.57
CA ARG A 318 -1.62 -8.91 24.66
C ARG A 318 -2.99 -8.98 25.34
N LYS A 319 -3.07 -9.38 26.62
CA LYS A 319 -4.35 -9.51 27.34
C LYS A 319 -4.94 -8.13 27.65
N ALA A 320 -4.10 -7.20 28.10
CA ALA A 320 -4.52 -5.81 28.30
C ALA A 320 -4.92 -5.17 26.97
N PHE A 321 -4.20 -5.46 25.88
CA PHE A 321 -4.57 -4.99 24.55
C PHE A 321 -5.96 -5.46 24.14
N GLU A 322 -6.24 -6.76 24.17
CA GLU A 322 -7.53 -7.34 23.76
C GLU A 322 -8.70 -6.78 24.59
N LYS A 323 -8.49 -6.63 25.91
CA LYS A 323 -9.50 -6.02 26.80
C LYS A 323 -9.81 -4.57 26.44
N ASN A 324 -8.80 -3.77 26.10
CA ASN A 324 -8.98 -2.33 25.86
C ASN A 324 -9.39 -2.01 24.42
N VAL A 325 -8.93 -2.80 23.44
CA VAL A 325 -9.21 -2.56 22.02
C VAL A 325 -10.67 -2.85 21.68
N ALA A 326 -11.32 -3.78 22.36
CA ALA A 326 -12.71 -4.17 22.12
C ALA A 326 -13.72 -3.02 22.20
N TYR A 327 -13.37 -1.92 22.86
CA TYR A 327 -14.25 -0.76 23.04
C TYR A 327 -14.21 0.25 21.89
N LEU A 328 -13.35 0.10 20.87
CA LEU A 328 -13.24 1.09 19.79
C LEU A 328 -14.44 1.09 18.84
N THR A 329 -15.06 -0.08 18.65
CA THR A 329 -16.17 -0.30 17.72
C THR A 329 -17.39 -0.84 18.42
N GLU A 330 -18.54 -0.63 17.80
CA GLU A 330 -19.81 -1.23 18.18
C GLU A 330 -20.43 -1.91 16.97
N ILE A 331 -21.16 -3.00 17.22
CA ILE A 331 -21.97 -3.69 16.20
C ILE A 331 -23.41 -3.63 16.65
N THR A 332 -24.25 -2.95 15.86
CA THR A 332 -25.68 -2.81 16.14
C THR A 332 -26.51 -3.54 15.08
N SER A 333 -27.62 -4.15 15.47
CA SER A 333 -28.60 -4.69 14.53
C SER A 333 -29.47 -3.55 14.01
N THR A 334 -29.60 -3.43 12.69
CA THR A 334 -30.50 -2.47 12.07
C THR A 334 -31.77 -3.18 11.62
N PRO A 335 -32.94 -2.51 11.66
CA PRO A 335 -34.12 -3.04 10.99
C PRO A 335 -33.79 -3.19 9.50
N GLY A 336 -34.14 -4.33 8.91
CA GLY A 336 -33.94 -4.56 7.47
C GLY A 336 -34.58 -3.42 6.69
N ARG A 337 -33.75 -2.64 6.00
CA ARG A 337 -34.25 -1.66 5.04
C ARG A 337 -34.50 -2.40 3.74
N ASP A 338 -35.75 -2.78 3.52
CA ASP A 338 -36.24 -3.18 2.20
C ASP A 338 -36.15 -1.95 1.28
N GLY A 339 -35.00 -1.74 0.62
CA GLY A 339 -34.80 -0.66 -0.33
C GLY A 339 -33.61 0.24 -0.01
N PHE A 340 -32.42 -0.23 -0.39
CA PHE A 340 -31.37 0.60 -0.95
C PHE A 340 -30.81 -0.10 -2.18
#